data_AF-C1JCC9-F1
#
_entry.id   AF-C1JCC9-F1
#
_cell.length_a   1.000
_cell.length_b   1.000
_cell.length_c   1.000
_cell.angle_alpha   90.00
_cell.angle_beta   90.00
_cell.angle_gamma   90.00
#
_symmetry.space_group_name_H-M   'P 1'
#
loop_
_entity.id
_entity.type
_entity.pdbx_description
1 polymer ?
#
loop_
_entity_poly.entity_id
_entity_poly.type
_entity_poly.pdbx_seq_one_letter_code
_entity_poly.pdbx_strand_id
1 'polypeptide(L)'
;FNGSEIVVSGQITDNSVESFSTEVIAVSKGSSVTYQDTVMIKDPSDVPPENEDFMQRLWAYLTVKQLLERQVLLKGQEKEDEEKEALKLSLKYQFVTPLTSMVVTKPQEDEVEVADKPKEGGEDPRPPVMGFRPSSQNPFASPGFSE
;
A
#
# COMPACT_ATOMS: atom_id res chain seq x y z
N PHE A 1 -21.59 -12.56 6.02
CA PHE A 1 -20.71 -13.72 5.77
C PHE A 1 -20.05 -14.10 7.08
N ASN A 2 -20.04 -15.39 7.45
CA ASN A 2 -19.35 -15.83 8.67
C ASN A 2 -17.84 -15.78 8.43
N GLY A 3 -17.09 -15.16 9.35
CA GLY A 3 -15.64 -14.94 9.23
C GLY A 3 -15.23 -13.68 8.44
N SER A 4 -16.16 -12.79 8.10
CA SER A 4 -15.87 -11.50 7.46
C SER A 4 -16.09 -10.34 8.43
N GLU A 5 -15.42 -9.23 8.18
CA GLU A 5 -15.51 -7.99 8.96
C GLU A 5 -15.74 -6.79 8.03
N ILE A 6 -16.46 -5.77 8.52
CA ILE A 6 -16.64 -4.48 7.85
C ILE A 6 -15.92 -3.44 8.69
N VAL A 7 -15.02 -2.70 8.06
CA VAL A 7 -14.28 -1.60 8.71
C VAL A 7 -14.70 -0.30 8.05
N VAL A 8 -15.06 0.68 8.87
CA VAL A 8 -15.33 2.06 8.44
C VAL A 8 -14.31 2.96 9.13
N SER A 9 -13.61 3.77 8.35
CA SER A 9 -12.59 4.70 8.85
C SER A 9 -12.90 6.13 8.39
N GLY A 10 -12.60 7.11 9.23
CA GLY A 10 -12.77 8.53 8.91
C GLY A 10 -11.88 9.41 9.76
N GLN A 11 -11.89 10.71 9.46
CA GLN A 11 -11.22 11.73 10.24
C GLN A 11 -12.25 12.70 10.80
N ILE A 12 -12.18 12.96 12.11
CA ILE A 12 -12.98 14.00 12.76
C ILE A 12 -12.28 15.34 12.49
N THR A 13 -12.97 16.28 11.84
CA THR A 13 -12.41 17.59 11.46
C THR A 13 -12.70 18.69 12.48
N ASP A 14 -13.66 18.46 13.37
CA ASP A 14 -14.08 19.40 14.39
C ASP A 14 -13.49 19.00 15.75
N ASN A 15 -12.52 19.79 16.21
CA ASN A 15 -11.83 19.55 17.48
C ASN A 15 -12.63 20.01 18.70
N SER A 16 -13.83 20.59 18.51
CA SER A 16 -14.72 20.98 19.62
C SER A 16 -15.65 19.85 20.09
N VAL A 17 -15.62 18.70 19.40
CA VAL A 17 -16.46 17.54 19.72
C VAL A 17 -15.87 16.81 20.93
N GLU A 18 -16.63 16.73 22.02
CA GLU A 18 -16.22 16.02 23.25
C GLU A 18 -16.58 14.53 23.23
N SER A 19 -17.55 14.14 22.40
CA SER A 19 -18.03 12.76 22.30
C SER A 19 -18.45 12.40 20.88
N PHE A 20 -18.11 11.19 20.45
CA PHE A 20 -18.48 10.65 19.15
C PHE A 20 -19.49 9.50 19.32
N SER A 21 -20.66 9.63 18.70
CA SER A 21 -21.73 8.63 18.73
C SER A 21 -21.85 7.94 17.38
N THR A 22 -22.04 6.62 17.40
CA THR A 22 -22.20 5.78 16.22
C THR A 22 -23.46 4.95 16.32
N GLU A 23 -24.07 4.68 15.16
CA GLU A 23 -25.21 3.79 15.02
C GLU A 23 -24.99 2.86 13.83
N VAL A 24 -25.19 1.56 14.05
CA VAL A 24 -25.13 0.52 13.02
C VAL A 24 -26.47 -0.21 12.97
N ILE A 25 -27.15 -0.12 11.84
CA ILE A 25 -28.44 -0.78 11.59
C ILE A 25 -28.21 -1.92 10.60
N ALA A 26 -28.52 -3.14 11.04
CA ALA A 26 -28.42 -4.35 10.23
C ALA A 26 -29.82 -4.91 9.94
N VAL A 27 -30.20 -4.98 8.66
CA VAL A 27 -31.52 -5.46 8.21
C VAL A 27 -31.39 -6.85 7.58
N SER A 28 -32.26 -7.76 7.98
CA SER A 28 -32.39 -9.12 7.43
C SER A 28 -33.80 -9.35 6.87
N LYS A 29 -34.06 -10.54 6.29
CA LYS A 29 -35.34 -10.88 5.64
C LYS A 29 -36.58 -10.70 6.54
N GLY A 30 -36.43 -10.71 7.86
CA GLY A 30 -37.56 -10.57 8.79
C GLY A 30 -37.25 -9.83 10.09
N SER A 31 -36.09 -9.21 10.23
CA SER A 31 -35.72 -8.47 11.44
C SER A 31 -34.71 -7.37 11.14
N SER A 32 -34.62 -6.40 12.05
CA SER A 32 -33.55 -5.41 12.08
C SER A 32 -32.90 -5.43 13.46
N VAL A 33 -31.59 -5.24 13.52
CA VAL A 33 -30.85 -5.07 14.76
C VAL A 33 -30.11 -3.75 14.68
N THR A 34 -30.19 -2.96 15.75
CA THR A 34 -29.49 -1.68 15.88
C THR A 34 -28.48 -1.77 17.01
N TYR A 35 -27.23 -1.39 16.73
CA TYR A 35 -26.18 -1.21 17.72
C TYR A 35 -25.83 0.27 17.79
N GLN A 36 -25.71 0.80 19.00
CA GLN A 36 -25.31 2.18 19.23
C GLN A 36 -24.18 2.20 20.25
N ASP A 37 -23.20 3.07 20.02
CA ASP A 37 -22.10 3.29 20.95
C ASP A 37 -21.71 4.77 20.95
N THR A 38 -21.29 5.27 22.11
CA THR A 38 -20.84 6.64 22.31
C THR A 38 -19.53 6.63 23.08
N VAL A 39 -18.50 7.24 22.48
CA VAL A 39 -17.15 7.28 23.03
C VAL A 39 -16.78 8.73 23.32
N MET A 40 -16.19 8.98 24.49
CA MET A 40 -15.61 10.29 24.83
C MET A 40 -14.29 10.46 24.06
N ILE A 41 -14.14 11.59 23.38
CA ILE A 41 -12.90 11.89 22.66
C ILE A 41 -11.85 12.27 23.70
N LYS A 42 -10.81 11.44 23.81
CA LYS A 42 -9.68 11.71 24.70
C LYS A 42 -8.83 12.82 24.12
N ASP A 43 -8.16 13.57 25.00
CA ASP A 43 -7.12 14.48 24.55
C ASP A 43 -6.02 13.66 23.85
N PRO A 44 -5.49 14.10 22.69
CA PRO A 44 -4.38 13.41 22.03
C PRO A 44 -3.16 13.19 22.95
N SER A 45 -3.03 13.96 24.02
CA SER A 45 -2.02 13.77 25.07
C SER A 45 -2.13 12.44 25.84
N ASP A 46 -3.31 11.81 25.86
CA ASP A 46 -3.59 10.55 26.58
C ASP A 46 -3.35 9.30 25.73
N VAL A 47 -3.05 9.46 24.43
CA VAL A 47 -2.80 8.35 23.51
C VAL A 47 -1.29 8.23 23.29
N PRO A 48 -0.68 7.04 23.46
CA PRO A 48 0.71 6.85 23.08
C PRO A 48 0.90 7.27 21.61
N PRO A 49 1.92 8.08 21.28
CA PRO A 49 2.09 8.64 19.94
C PRO A 49 2.14 7.56 18.84
N GLU A 50 2.67 6.37 19.17
CA GLU A 50 2.71 5.22 18.28
C GLU A 50 1.32 4.76 17.78
N ASN A 51 0.28 4.92 18.60
CA ASN A 51 -1.08 4.50 18.27
C ASN A 51 -1.83 5.53 17.43
N GLU A 52 -1.54 6.83 17.62
CA GLU A 52 -2.14 7.90 16.81
C GLU A 52 -1.67 7.79 15.36
N ASP A 53 -0.37 7.59 15.18
CA ASP A 53 0.25 7.41 13.87
C ASP A 53 -0.33 6.19 13.14
N PHE A 54 -0.54 5.08 13.85
CA PHE A 54 -1.11 3.87 13.26
C PHE A 54 -2.55 4.08 12.77
N MET A 55 -3.43 4.67 13.59
CA MET A 55 -4.84 4.85 13.22
C MET A 55 -5.00 5.83 12.05
N GLN A 56 -4.19 6.90 12.04
CA GLN A 56 -4.14 7.84 10.91
C GLN A 56 -3.64 7.15 9.64
N ARG A 57 -2.60 6.32 9.75
CA ARG A 57 -2.06 5.58 8.61
C ARG A 57 -3.03 4.52 8.09
N LEU A 58 -3.79 3.86 8.97
CA LEU A 58 -4.85 2.91 8.60
C LEU A 58 -5.95 3.61 7.79
N TRP A 59 -6.45 4.74 8.28
CA TRP A 59 -7.42 5.56 7.55
C TRP A 59 -6.88 5.98 6.18
N ALA A 60 -5.64 6.44 6.12
CA ALA A 60 -5.02 6.86 4.87
C ALA A 60 -4.87 5.69 3.89
N TYR A 61 -4.45 4.52 4.36
CA TYR A 61 -4.32 3.31 3.55
C TYR A 61 -5.67 2.89 2.95
N LEU A 62 -6.72 2.81 3.77
CA LEU A 62 -8.06 2.43 3.31
C LEU A 62 -8.62 3.44 2.32
N THR A 63 -8.40 4.73 2.56
CA THR A 63 -8.84 5.83 1.68
C THR A 63 -8.11 5.78 0.34
N VAL A 64 -6.78 5.68 0.34
CA VAL A 64 -5.97 5.57 -0.89
C VAL A 64 -6.37 4.33 -1.68
N LYS A 65 -6.54 3.18 -1.03
CA LYS A 65 -7.00 1.96 -1.69
C LYS A 65 -8.36 2.17 -2.36
N GLN A 66 -9.31 2.79 -1.66
CA GLN A 66 -10.65 3.02 -2.19
C GLN A 66 -10.67 4.01 -3.37
N LEU A 67 -9.85 5.07 -3.34
CA LEU A 67 -9.67 5.99 -4.47
C LEU A 67 -9.06 5.27 -5.68
N LEU A 68 -8.04 4.43 -5.44
CA LEU A 68 -7.38 3.69 -6.51
C LEU A 68 -8.25 2.58 -7.13
N GLU A 69 -9.24 2.07 -6.41
CA GLU A 69 -10.24 1.13 -6.93
C GLU A 69 -11.33 1.85 -7.73
N ARG A 70 -11.80 3.01 -7.24
CA ARG A 70 -12.83 3.81 -7.93
C ARG A 70 -12.35 4.42 -9.24
N GLN A 71 -11.11 4.93 -9.30
CA GLN A 71 -10.56 5.53 -10.53
C GLN A 71 -10.63 4.61 -11.76
N VAL A 72 -10.67 3.27 -11.56
CA VAL A 72 -10.75 2.28 -12.65
C VAL A 72 -12.13 2.31 -13.32
N LEU A 73 -13.15 2.73 -12.58
CA LEU A 73 -14.54 2.81 -13.04
C LEU A 73 -14.92 4.20 -13.56
N LEU A 74 -14.18 5.25 -13.20
CA LEU A 74 -14.45 6.65 -13.56
C LEU A 74 -13.83 7.08 -14.89
N LYS A 75 -14.31 8.20 -15.45
CA LYS A 75 -13.83 8.80 -16.70
C LYS A 75 -13.78 10.32 -16.60
N GLY A 76 -12.87 10.93 -17.36
CA GLY A 76 -12.75 12.40 -17.44
C GLY A 76 -12.29 13.02 -16.12
N GLN A 77 -12.87 14.16 -15.77
CA GLN A 77 -12.45 14.99 -14.63
C GLN A 77 -12.51 14.26 -13.28
N GLU A 78 -13.56 13.47 -13.05
CA GLU A 78 -13.73 12.77 -11.76
C GLU A 78 -12.59 11.79 -11.49
N LYS A 79 -12.05 11.17 -12.55
CA LYS A 79 -10.89 10.29 -12.43
C LYS A 79 -9.63 11.07 -12.05
N GLU A 80 -9.40 12.22 -12.69
CA GLU A 80 -8.23 13.06 -12.41
C GLU A 80 -8.26 13.60 -10.98
N ASP A 81 -9.45 13.95 -10.47
CA ASP A 81 -9.64 14.43 -9.10
C ASP A 81 -9.33 13.34 -8.07
N GLU A 82 -9.82 12.11 -8.27
CA GLU A 82 -9.50 10.97 -7.40
C GLU A 82 -8.00 10.59 -7.47
N GLU A 83 -7.40 10.61 -8.65
CA GLU A 83 -5.98 10.32 -8.85
C GLU A 83 -5.10 11.34 -8.10
N LYS A 84 -5.48 12.63 -8.16
CA LYS A 84 -4.77 13.71 -7.46
C LYS A 84 -4.85 13.57 -5.94
N GLU A 85 -6.02 13.25 -5.39
CA GLU A 85 -6.17 13.03 -3.95
C GLU A 85 -5.43 11.75 -3.50
N ALA A 86 -5.49 10.67 -4.29
CA ALA A 86 -4.76 9.44 -4.00
C ALA A 86 -3.24 9.68 -4.01
N LEU A 87 -2.71 10.40 -5.00
CA LEU A 87 -1.30 10.78 -5.06
C LEU A 87 -0.88 11.62 -3.86
N LYS A 88 -1.68 12.63 -3.51
CA LYS A 88 -1.43 13.53 -2.37
C LYS A 88 -1.37 12.76 -1.04
N LEU A 89 -2.33 11.87 -0.79
CA LEU A 89 -2.32 11.03 0.41
C LEU A 89 -1.16 10.03 0.41
N SER A 90 -0.85 9.44 -0.74
CA SER A 90 0.26 8.50 -0.89
C SER A 90 1.59 9.15 -0.55
N LEU A 91 1.84 10.37 -1.02
CA LEU A 91 3.04 11.11 -0.67
C LEU A 91 3.05 11.53 0.80
N LYS A 92 1.92 12.04 1.33
CA LYS A 92 1.81 12.48 2.72
C LYS A 92 2.12 11.36 3.72
N TYR A 93 1.64 10.14 3.46
CA TYR A 93 1.82 8.97 4.35
C TYR A 93 2.89 7.98 3.84
N GLN A 94 3.68 8.38 2.84
CA GLN A 94 4.80 7.63 2.29
C GLN A 94 4.42 6.21 1.82
N PHE A 95 3.26 6.10 1.18
CA PHE A 95 2.84 4.86 0.54
C PHE A 95 3.42 4.75 -0.86
N VAL A 96 3.95 3.57 -1.15
CA VAL A 96 4.25 3.14 -2.52
C VAL A 96 2.98 2.58 -3.12
N THR A 97 2.52 3.19 -4.21
CA THR A 97 1.25 2.92 -4.87
C THR A 97 1.45 2.92 -6.39
N PRO A 98 0.47 2.52 -7.21
CA PRO A 98 0.61 2.67 -8.67
C PRO A 98 0.85 4.11 -9.17
N LEU A 99 0.69 5.12 -8.30
CA LEU A 99 0.95 6.54 -8.59
C LEU A 99 2.28 7.04 -7.99
N THR A 100 2.98 6.22 -7.18
CA THR A 100 4.18 6.62 -6.43
C THR A 100 5.22 5.50 -6.41
N SER A 101 6.47 5.84 -6.74
CA SER A 101 7.60 4.91 -6.77
C SER A 101 8.58 5.22 -5.63
N MET A 102 9.25 4.20 -5.09
CA MET A 102 10.34 4.38 -4.13
C MET A 102 11.68 4.28 -4.86
N VAL A 103 12.54 5.28 -4.70
CA VAL A 103 13.88 5.31 -5.32
C VAL A 103 14.93 5.18 -4.22
N VAL A 104 15.82 4.21 -4.35
CA VAL A 104 16.96 4.01 -3.45
C VAL A 104 18.24 4.45 -4.16
N THR A 105 18.93 5.43 -3.58
CA THR A 105 20.23 5.91 -4.08
C THR A 105 21.34 5.46 -3.14
N LYS A 106 22.42 4.89 -3.69
CA LYS A 106 23.64 4.62 -2.95
C LYS A 106 24.53 5.87 -3.01
N PRO A 107 25.09 6.36 -1.90
CA PRO A 107 25.86 7.61 -1.87
C PRO A 107 27.23 7.55 -2.57
N GLN A 108 27.62 6.38 -3.10
CA GLN A 108 28.82 6.20 -3.90
C GLN A 108 28.47 5.26 -5.07
N GLU A 109 28.62 5.77 -6.29
CA GLU A 109 28.28 5.21 -7.61
C GLU A 109 26.80 5.32 -8.04
N ASP A 110 26.63 5.94 -9.21
CA ASP A 110 25.41 6.44 -9.86
C ASP A 110 24.42 5.35 -10.33
N GLU A 111 24.14 4.36 -9.48
CA GLU A 111 23.10 3.35 -9.74
C GLU A 111 21.88 3.58 -8.84
N VAL A 112 20.76 3.98 -9.47
CA VAL A 112 19.45 4.15 -8.83
C VAL A 112 18.62 2.89 -9.02
N GLU A 113 18.20 2.26 -7.93
CA GLU A 113 17.26 1.13 -7.96
C GLU A 113 15.85 1.66 -7.64
N VAL A 114 14.88 1.38 -8.53
CA VAL A 114 13.48 1.83 -8.41
C VAL A 114 12.59 0.64 -8.06
N ALA A 115 11.81 0.75 -6.98
CA ALA A 115 10.83 -0.25 -6.59
C ALA A 115 9.40 0.28 -6.86
N ASP A 116 8.71 -0.37 -7.78
CA ASP A 116 7.32 -0.10 -8.14
C ASP A 116 6.39 -1.20 -7.64
N LYS A 117 5.17 -0.83 -7.21
CA LYS A 117 4.13 -1.82 -6.93
C LYS A 117 3.55 -2.32 -8.27
N PRO A 118 3.66 -3.62 -8.59
CA PRO A 118 3.14 -4.16 -9.84
C PRO A 118 1.61 -4.03 -9.89
N LYS A 119 1.09 -3.82 -11.10
CA LYS A 119 -0.35 -3.78 -11.38
C LYS A 119 -0.86 -5.23 -11.45
N GLU A 120 -1.79 -5.60 -10.58
CA GLU A 120 -2.37 -6.94 -10.58
C GLU A 120 -3.15 -7.16 -11.89
N GLY A 121 -2.57 -7.92 -12.83
CA GLY A 121 -3.14 -8.24 -14.14
C GLY A 121 -2.27 -7.97 -15.39
N GLY A 122 -1.02 -7.52 -15.25
CA GLY A 122 -0.07 -7.41 -16.38
C GLY A 122 0.90 -8.59 -16.42
N GLU A 123 1.16 -9.14 -17.62
CA GLU A 123 2.08 -10.25 -17.86
C GLU A 123 3.47 -10.02 -17.22
N ASP A 124 3.99 -11.04 -16.52
CA ASP A 124 5.33 -11.02 -15.93
C ASP A 124 6.41 -10.74 -16.99
N PRO A 125 7.26 -9.72 -16.83
CA PRO A 125 8.39 -9.51 -17.72
C PRO A 125 9.41 -10.63 -17.49
N ARG A 126 9.58 -11.48 -18.52
CA ARG A 126 10.57 -12.55 -18.50
C ARG A 126 11.97 -11.95 -18.25
N PRO A 127 12.76 -12.50 -17.31
CA PRO A 127 14.13 -12.02 -17.11
C PRO A 127 14.98 -12.28 -18.36
N PRO A 128 15.93 -11.40 -18.71
CA PRO A 128 16.78 -11.57 -19.87
C PRO A 128 17.70 -12.78 -19.66
N VAL A 129 17.72 -13.68 -20.63
CA VAL A 129 18.62 -14.85 -20.64
C VAL A 129 20.05 -14.34 -20.85
N MET A 130 20.84 -14.30 -19.77
CA MET A 130 22.27 -13.99 -19.84
C MET A 130 22.99 -15.21 -20.43
N GLY A 131 23.50 -15.05 -21.66
CA GLY A 131 24.19 -16.12 -22.40
C GLY A 131 25.52 -16.50 -21.74
N PHE A 132 25.59 -17.70 -21.16
CA PHE A 132 26.84 -18.30 -20.70
C PHE A 132 27.68 -18.74 -21.91
N ARG A 133 28.86 -18.12 -22.09
CA ARG A 133 29.96 -18.68 -22.90
C ARG A 133 30.90 -19.46 -21.97
N PRO A 134 31.11 -20.78 -22.16
CA PRO A 134 32.14 -21.49 -21.42
C PRO A 134 33.52 -21.21 -22.03
N SER A 135 34.41 -20.64 -21.23
CA SER A 135 35.85 -20.57 -21.48
C SER A 135 36.45 -21.96 -21.35
N SER A 136 37.05 -22.46 -22.43
CA SER A 136 37.78 -23.73 -22.46
C SER A 136 39.25 -23.49 -22.16
N GLN A 137 39.68 -23.75 -20.92
CA GLN A 137 41.09 -24.01 -20.63
C GLN A 137 41.19 -25.19 -19.65
N ASN A 138 41.57 -26.36 -20.19
CA ASN A 138 41.99 -27.54 -19.45
C ASN A 138 43.49 -27.39 -19.11
N PRO A 139 43.91 -27.44 -17.83
CA PRO A 139 45.32 -27.44 -17.47
C PRO A 139 45.72 -28.80 -16.90
N PHE A 140 45.75 -29.86 -17.71
CA PHE A 140 46.45 -31.11 -17.35
C PHE A 140 47.04 -31.75 -18.59
N ALA A 141 48.28 -31.37 -18.90
CA ALA A 141 49.19 -32.13 -19.73
C ALA A 141 50.32 -32.64 -18.84
N SER A 142 50.41 -33.95 -18.67
CA SER A 142 51.58 -34.62 -18.08
C SER A 142 52.54 -35.02 -19.22
N PRO A 143 53.86 -34.77 -19.11
CA PRO A 143 54.82 -35.20 -20.13
C PRO A 143 55.15 -36.68 -19.96
N GLY A 144 55.14 -37.41 -21.07
CA GLY A 144 55.67 -38.77 -21.16
C GLY A 144 57.20 -38.78 -21.07
N PHE A 145 57.73 -39.84 -20.45
CA PHE A 145 59.13 -40.22 -20.52
C PHE A 145 59.23 -41.57 -21.24
N SER A 146 60.19 -41.66 -22.16
CA SER A 146 60.42 -42.72 -23.13
C SER A 146 61.15 -43.93 -22.54
N GLU A 147 60.96 -45.08 -23.20
CA GLU A 147 62.06 -45.92 -23.69
C GLU A 147 61.76 -46.28 -25.15
#